data_AF-A0AAU9CUM1-F1
#
_entry.id   AF-A0AAU9CUM1-F1
#
_cell.length_a   1.000
_cell.length_b   1.000
_cell.length_c   1.000
_cell.angle_alpha   90.00
_cell.angle_beta   90.00
_cell.angle_gamma   90.00
#
_symmetry.space_group_name_H-M   'P 1'
#
loop_
_entity.id
_entity.type
_entity.pdbx_description
1 polymer ?
#
loop_
_entity_poly.entity_id
_entity_poly.type
_entity_poly.pdbx_seq_one_letter_code
_entity_poly.pdbx_strand_id
1 'polypeptide(L)'
;MSGCFPEGFKEQANQKFGDQHFKTAISLIELHKIREGAYPSSLDGLKYIGEWDKMIFTSVRYKKLDKGYELDLVDGWLGKPEDLNYPDGFWRGLGLVKSNVKRGAVVEP
;
A
#
# COMPACT_ATOMS: atom_id res chain seq x y z
N MET A 1 15.09 -29.34 -0.05
CA MET A 1 14.93 -29.07 -1.50
C MET A 1 14.78 -27.58 -1.69
N SER A 2 15.84 -26.90 -2.11
CA SER A 2 15.83 -25.46 -2.36
C SER A 2 15.09 -25.19 -3.67
N GLY A 3 13.82 -24.78 -3.58
CA GLY A 3 13.04 -24.37 -4.74
C GLY A 3 13.65 -23.12 -5.35
N CYS A 4 14.40 -23.27 -6.45
CA CYS A 4 14.78 -22.15 -7.31
C CYS A 4 13.52 -21.63 -7.99
N PHE A 5 12.83 -20.70 -7.36
CA PHE A 5 11.88 -19.85 -8.09
C PHE A 5 12.71 -19.00 -9.04
N PRO A 6 12.48 -19.05 -10.37
CA PRO A 6 13.20 -18.20 -11.31
C PRO A 6 13.02 -16.73 -10.92
N GLU A 7 14.07 -15.92 -11.02
CA GLU A 7 14.08 -14.52 -10.54
C GLU A 7 12.89 -13.70 -11.09
N GLY A 8 12.53 -13.88 -12.36
CA GLY A 8 11.36 -13.21 -12.96
C GLY A 8 10.01 -13.59 -12.33
N PHE A 9 9.87 -14.77 -11.71
CA PHE A 9 8.67 -15.09 -10.93
C PHE A 9 8.61 -14.29 -9.64
N LYS A 10 9.75 -14.10 -8.96
CA LYS A 10 9.83 -13.32 -7.71
C LYS A 10 9.55 -11.84 -7.96
N GLU A 11 10.05 -11.28 -9.05
CA GLU A 11 9.79 -9.89 -9.43
C GLU A 11 8.30 -9.65 -9.74
N GLN A 12 7.69 -10.51 -10.56
CA GLN A 12 6.25 -10.43 -10.86
C GLN A 12 5.38 -10.60 -9.61
N ALA A 13 5.78 -11.52 -8.72
CA ALA A 13 5.19 -11.70 -7.41
C ALA A 13 5.27 -10.40 -6.59
N ASN A 14 6.46 -9.83 -6.43
CA ASN A 14 6.66 -8.61 -5.65
C ASN A 14 5.82 -7.45 -6.17
N GLN A 15 5.73 -7.30 -7.49
CA GLN A 15 4.88 -6.29 -8.13
C GLN A 15 3.40 -6.49 -7.82
N LYS A 16 2.87 -7.71 -8.03
CA LYS A 16 1.44 -8.00 -7.81
C LYS A 16 1.03 -7.89 -6.34
N PHE A 17 1.82 -8.48 -5.44
CA PHE A 17 1.54 -8.43 -4.01
C PHE A 17 1.76 -7.03 -3.44
N GLY A 18 2.82 -6.33 -3.87
CA GLY A 18 3.04 -4.94 -3.49
C GLY A 18 1.88 -4.03 -3.91
N ASP A 19 1.39 -4.17 -5.14
CA ASP A 19 0.23 -3.44 -5.65
C ASP A 19 -1.03 -3.71 -4.82
N GLN A 20 -1.34 -4.98 -4.60
CA GLN A 20 -2.47 -5.44 -3.79
C GLN A 20 -2.38 -4.85 -2.38
N HIS A 21 -1.25 -5.02 -1.71
CA HIS A 21 -1.04 -4.61 -0.33
C HIS A 21 -1.13 -3.09 -0.19
N PHE A 22 -0.54 -2.33 -1.11
CA PHE A 22 -0.61 -0.87 -1.08
C PHE A 22 -2.05 -0.37 -1.22
N LYS A 23 -2.80 -0.88 -2.20
CA LYS A 23 -4.20 -0.49 -2.45
C LYS A 23 -5.12 -0.89 -1.31
N THR A 24 -4.94 -2.09 -0.75
CA THR A 24 -5.75 -2.55 0.38
C THR A 24 -5.44 -1.74 1.63
N ALA A 25 -4.17 -1.43 1.93
CA ALA A 25 -3.81 -0.58 3.06
C ALA A 25 -4.48 0.80 2.97
N ILE A 26 -4.42 1.46 1.81
CA ILE A 26 -5.12 2.74 1.56
C ILE A 26 -6.62 2.56 1.84
N SER A 27 -7.25 1.54 1.24
CA SER A 27 -8.69 1.31 1.37
C SER A 27 -9.13 1.14 2.83
N LEU A 28 -8.35 0.40 3.63
CA LEU A 28 -8.63 0.19 5.06
C LEU A 28 -8.44 1.46 5.89
N ILE A 29 -7.39 2.24 5.61
CA ILE A 29 -7.11 3.52 6.29
C ILE A 29 -8.23 4.54 6.00
N GLU A 30 -8.62 4.68 4.72
CA GLU A 30 -9.69 5.60 4.31
C GLU A 30 -11.05 5.18 4.89
N LEU A 31 -11.35 3.88 4.88
CA LEU A 31 -12.58 3.36 5.50
C LEU A 31 -12.62 3.64 7.00
N HIS A 32 -11.49 3.48 7.71
CA HIS A 32 -11.39 3.83 9.12
C HIS A 32 -11.67 5.32 9.34
N LYS A 33 -11.10 6.20 8.50
CA LYS A 33 -11.37 7.65 8.56
C LYS A 33 -12.85 7.98 8.37
N ILE A 34 -13.52 7.32 7.43
CA ILE A 34 -14.96 7.50 7.19
C ILE A 34 -15.77 7.08 8.43
N ARG A 35 -15.42 5.95 9.06
CA ARG A 35 -16.16 5.39 10.20
C ARG A 35 -15.93 6.13 11.52
N GLU A 36 -14.68 6.50 11.80
CA GLU A 36 -14.26 7.01 13.10
C GLU A 36 -14.05 8.53 13.09
N GLY A 37 -14.15 9.17 11.93
CA GLY A 37 -13.96 10.61 11.77
C GLY A 37 -12.49 11.06 11.86
N ALA A 38 -11.53 10.16 12.05
CA ALA A 38 -10.10 10.45 12.08
C ALA A 38 -9.27 9.29 11.49
N TYR A 39 -8.07 9.60 10.95
CA TYR A 39 -7.11 8.55 10.59
C TYR A 39 -6.58 7.84 11.84
N PRO A 40 -6.31 6.52 11.78
CA PRO A 40 -5.87 5.76 12.93
C PRO A 40 -4.48 6.22 13.39
N SER A 41 -4.17 6.11 14.69
CA SER A 41 -2.83 6.46 15.18
C SER A 41 -1.75 5.48 14.70
N SER A 42 -2.12 4.22 14.46
CA SER A 42 -1.31 3.14 13.91
C SER A 42 -2.19 2.13 13.17
N LEU A 43 -1.61 1.25 12.36
CA LEU A 43 -2.38 0.23 11.63
C LEU A 43 -3.08 -0.77 12.55
N ASP A 44 -2.56 -1.01 13.75
CA ASP A 44 -3.21 -1.86 14.77
C ASP A 44 -4.53 -1.26 15.28
N GLY A 45 -4.77 0.04 15.06
CA GLY A 45 -6.03 0.70 15.37
C GLY A 45 -7.14 0.46 14.34
N LEU A 46 -6.85 -0.21 13.22
CA LEU A 46 -7.86 -0.53 12.21
C LEU A 46 -8.87 -1.55 12.75
N LYS A 47 -10.16 -1.24 12.61
CA LYS A 47 -11.27 -2.07 13.09
C LYS A 47 -11.94 -2.79 11.93
N TYR A 48 -12.56 -3.94 12.21
CA TYR A 48 -13.32 -4.74 11.25
C TYR A 48 -12.49 -5.25 10.06
N ILE A 49 -11.23 -5.57 10.32
CA ILE A 49 -10.31 -6.19 9.36
C ILE A 49 -10.19 -7.69 9.65
N GLY A 50 -9.96 -8.48 8.60
CA GLY A 50 -9.66 -9.90 8.76
C GLY A 50 -8.24 -10.12 9.25
N GLU A 51 -7.97 -11.30 9.82
CA GLU A 51 -6.61 -11.71 10.20
C GLU A 51 -5.63 -11.67 9.01
N TRP A 52 -6.12 -12.04 7.82
CA TRP A 52 -5.34 -11.98 6.59
C TRP A 52 -4.99 -10.56 6.15
N ASP A 53 -5.80 -9.55 6.50
CA ASP A 53 -5.50 -8.15 6.19
C ASP A 53 -4.30 -7.64 6.98
N LYS A 54 -4.06 -8.17 8.19
CA LYS A 54 -2.91 -7.78 9.01
C LYS A 54 -1.58 -8.12 8.35
N MET A 55 -1.54 -9.12 7.46
CA MET A 55 -0.33 -9.46 6.72
C MET A 55 0.14 -8.31 5.81
N ILE A 56 -0.77 -7.43 5.38
CA ILE A 56 -0.43 -6.27 4.55
C ILE A 56 0.46 -5.28 5.33
N PHE A 57 0.36 -5.25 6.66
CA PHE A 57 1.07 -4.29 7.49
C PHE A 57 2.59 -4.50 7.47
N THR A 58 3.05 -5.70 7.11
CA THR A 58 4.49 -5.95 6.94
C THR A 58 5.02 -5.33 5.64
N SER A 59 4.16 -5.16 4.65
CA SER A 59 4.51 -4.60 3.34
C SER A 59 4.51 -3.08 3.32
N VAL A 60 3.89 -2.41 4.30
CA VAL A 60 3.75 -0.95 4.30
C VAL A 60 4.26 -0.30 5.58
N ARG A 61 4.75 0.93 5.45
CA ARG A 61 5.07 1.79 6.59
C ARG A 61 4.10 2.95 6.62
N TYR A 62 3.29 2.99 7.67
CA TYR A 62 2.28 4.00 7.90
C TYR A 62 2.75 5.04 8.92
N LYS A 63 2.44 6.31 8.67
CA LYS A 63 2.60 7.38 9.66
C LYS A 63 1.45 8.38 9.55
N LYS A 64 0.70 8.56 10.63
CA LYS A 64 -0.31 9.62 10.72
C LYS A 64 0.36 11.00 10.70
N LEU A 65 -0.25 11.93 9.98
CA LEU A 65 0.14 13.34 9.90
C LEU A 65 -1.05 14.23 10.29
N ASP A 66 -0.80 15.53 10.51
CA ASP A 66 -1.84 16.47 10.94
C ASP A 66 -3.02 16.58 9.96
N LYS A 67 -2.72 16.54 8.65
CA LYS A 67 -3.70 16.73 7.57
C LYS A 67 -4.01 15.45 6.78
N GLY A 68 -3.50 14.29 7.22
CA GLY A 68 -3.55 13.08 6.43
C GLY A 68 -2.64 11.99 6.96
N TYR A 69 -2.00 11.26 6.05
CA TYR A 69 -1.02 10.24 6.41
C TYR A 69 0.05 10.09 5.33
N GLU A 70 1.17 9.52 5.75
CA GLU A 70 2.23 9.00 4.89
C GLU A 70 2.09 7.48 4.85
N LEU A 71 2.21 6.91 3.64
CA LEU A 71 2.17 5.48 3.43
C LEU A 71 3.24 5.11 2.40
N ASP A 72 4.26 4.42 2.87
CA ASP A 72 5.31 3.88 2.01
C ASP A 72 5.12 2.38 1.82
N LEU A 73 5.44 1.90 0.62
CA LEU A 73 5.57 0.48 0.34
C LEU A 73 7.02 0.06 0.61
N VAL A 74 7.22 -0.77 1.64
CA VAL A 74 8.55 -1.22 2.07
C VAL A 74 8.91 -2.58 1.48
N ASP A 75 7.93 -3.48 1.36
CA ASP A 75 8.12 -4.84 0.85
C ASP A 75 6.90 -5.32 0.03
N GLY A 76 7.16 -6.15 -0.98
CA GLY A 76 6.15 -6.89 -1.74
C GLY A 76 5.89 -8.26 -1.10
N TRP A 77 6.26 -9.35 -1.80
CA TRP A 77 6.17 -10.72 -1.27
C TRP A 77 7.53 -11.20 -0.71
N LEU A 78 8.59 -11.12 -1.51
CA LEU A 78 9.96 -11.53 -1.19
C LEU A 78 10.97 -10.38 -1.35
N GLY A 79 10.51 -9.16 -1.65
CA GLY A 79 11.36 -7.97 -1.82
C GLY A 79 10.55 -6.75 -2.30
N LYS A 80 11.21 -5.60 -2.37
CA LYS A 80 10.57 -4.32 -2.71
C LYS A 80 10.17 -4.27 -4.19
N PRO A 81 8.92 -3.91 -4.52
CA PRO A 81 8.53 -3.64 -5.90
C PRO A 81 9.17 -2.33 -6.39
N GLU A 82 9.75 -2.36 -7.60
CA GLU A 82 10.61 -1.27 -8.09
C GLU A 82 9.86 -0.23 -8.94
N ASP A 83 8.76 -0.63 -9.58
CA ASP A 83 8.12 0.13 -10.66
C ASP A 83 6.61 0.36 -10.49
N LEU A 84 6.11 0.37 -9.25
CA LEU A 84 4.72 0.72 -9.02
C LEU A 84 4.48 2.20 -9.28
N ASN A 85 3.52 2.44 -10.14
CA ASN A 85 3.20 3.76 -10.63
C ASN A 85 1.70 3.87 -10.91
N TYR A 86 1.07 4.93 -10.41
CA TYR A 86 -0.38 5.10 -10.51
C TYR A 86 -0.77 6.41 -11.19
N PRO A 87 -1.83 6.42 -12.03
CA PRO A 87 -2.29 7.63 -12.71
C PRO A 87 -2.81 8.66 -11.70
N ASP A 88 -2.83 9.95 -12.07
CA ASP A 88 -3.27 11.03 -11.18
C ASP A 88 -4.67 10.83 -10.59
N GLY A 89 -5.57 10.21 -11.36
CA GLY A 89 -6.92 9.87 -10.90
C GLY A 89 -6.96 8.93 -9.70
N PHE A 90 -5.94 8.08 -9.52
CA PHE A 90 -5.82 7.17 -8.38
C PHE A 90 -5.60 7.92 -7.06
N TRP A 91 -4.82 9.00 -7.09
CA TRP A 91 -4.44 9.74 -5.89
C TRP A 91 -5.51 10.73 -5.40
N ARG A 92 -6.48 11.04 -6.26
CA ARG A 92 -7.49 12.05 -5.99
C ARG A 92 -8.49 11.56 -4.95
N GLY A 93 -8.73 12.38 -3.92
CA GLY A 93 -9.70 12.11 -2.87
C GLY A 93 -9.16 11.31 -1.68
N LEU A 94 -7.88 10.92 -1.71
CA LEU A 94 -7.21 10.25 -0.59
C LEU A 94 -6.68 11.27 0.44
N GLY A 95 -6.55 10.82 1.68
CA GLY A 95 -5.79 11.48 2.74
C GLY A 95 -4.28 11.29 2.65
N LEU A 96 -3.79 10.56 1.65
CA LEU A 96 -2.39 10.24 1.46
C LEU A 96 -1.61 11.49 1.02
N VAL A 97 -0.76 11.99 1.90
CA VAL A 97 0.04 13.21 1.71
C VAL A 97 1.40 12.87 1.11
N LYS A 98 1.99 11.75 1.51
CA LYS A 98 3.33 11.32 1.11
C LYS A 98 3.37 9.81 0.88
N SER A 99 4.14 9.41 -0.11
CA SER A 99 4.47 8.01 -0.39
C SER A 99 5.75 7.93 -1.22
N ASN A 100 6.50 6.85 -1.02
CA ASN A 100 7.60 6.45 -1.89
C ASN A 100 7.16 5.83 -3.23
N VAL A 101 5.86 5.58 -3.42
CA VAL A 101 5.29 5.10 -4.68
C VAL A 101 5.08 6.28 -5.65
N LYS A 102 5.47 6.09 -6.91
CA LYS A 102 5.52 7.18 -7.89
C LYS A 102 4.12 7.52 -8.42
N ARG A 103 3.94 8.81 -8.75
CA ARG A 103 2.82 9.27 -9.58
C ARG A 103 3.19 9.10 -11.04
N GLY A 104 2.28 8.52 -11.81
CA GLY A 104 2.52 8.23 -13.21
C GLY A 104 2.40 9.48 -14.04
N ALA A 105 3.39 9.72 -14.90
CA ALA A 105 3.15 10.57 -16.06
C ALA A 105 2.03 9.92 -16.88
N VAL A 106 1.02 10.71 -17.22
CA VAL A 106 -0.08 10.28 -18.08
C VAL A 106 0.52 9.82 -19.41
N VAL A 107 0.39 8.53 -19.73
CA VAL A 107 0.46 8.09 -21.13
C VAL A 107 -1.00 8.13 -21.59
N GLU A 108 -1.40 9.23 -22.20
CA GLU A 108 -2.70 9.28 -22.87
C GLU A 108 -2.70 8.22 -24.00
N PRO A 109 -3.83 7.52 -24.21
CA PRO A 109 -3.96 6.55 -25.29
C PRO A 109 -3.85 7.20 -26.67
#